data_AF-A0A957ZTV9-F1
#
_entry.id   AF-A0A957ZTV9-F1
#
_cell.length_a   1.000
_cell.length_b   1.000
_cell.length_c   1.000
_cell.angle_alpha   90.00
_cell.angle_beta   90.00
_cell.angle_gamma   90.00
#
_symmetry.space_group_name_H-M   'P 1'
#
loop_
_entity.id
_entity.type
_entity.pdbx_description
1 polymer ?
#
loop_
_entity_poly.entity_id
_entity_poly.type
_entity_poly.pdbx_seq_one_letter_code
_entity_poly.pdbx_strand_id
1 'polypeptide(L)'
;RLLDVPWSHYDTAHVTFTPKNFTVDELRSAYDWLCRKTYSPTQIARRGMRSVMRYPLSQASKKLFGSFSTDYGYRRTYAYRNVL
;
A
#
# COMPACT_ATOMS: atom_id res chain seq x y z
N ARG A 1 5.85 -23.16 -4.90
CA ARG A 1 4.63 -23.48 -5.69
C ARG A 1 3.55 -22.53 -5.17
N LEU A 2 3.10 -21.57 -5.97
CA LEU A 2 2.21 -20.45 -5.59
C LEU A 2 0.74 -20.76 -5.96
N LEU A 3 0.30 -21.99 -5.70
CA LEU A 3 -0.96 -22.53 -6.26
C LEU A 3 -1.77 -23.33 -5.23
N ASP A 4 -1.75 -22.95 -3.96
CA ASP A 4 -2.69 -23.55 -3.00
C ASP A 4 -4.03 -22.83 -3.06
N VAL A 5 -5.08 -23.61 -3.29
CA VAL A 5 -6.47 -23.16 -3.37
C VAL A 5 -7.07 -23.39 -1.98
N PRO A 6 -7.75 -22.40 -1.36
CA PRO A 6 -8.48 -21.32 -2.01
C PRO A 6 -7.73 -19.98 -2.14
N TRP A 7 -7.98 -19.32 -3.28
CA TRP A 7 -7.47 -17.99 -3.62
C TRP A 7 -7.89 -16.88 -2.64
N SER A 8 -8.86 -17.17 -1.76
CA SER A 8 -9.28 -16.29 -0.67
C SER A 8 -8.16 -15.98 0.32
N HIS A 9 -7.09 -16.78 0.38
CA HIS A 9 -5.92 -16.50 1.22
C HIS A 9 -4.88 -15.58 0.54
N TYR A 10 -5.02 -15.32 -0.76
CA TYR A 10 -4.18 -14.39 -1.50
C TYR A 10 -4.87 -13.03 -1.60
N ASP A 11 -5.01 -12.36 -0.46
CA ASP A 11 -5.10 -10.92 -0.49
C ASP A 11 -3.69 -10.34 -0.51
N THR A 12 -3.52 -9.13 -1.05
CA THR A 12 -2.21 -8.47 -1.11
C THR A 12 -1.68 -8.05 0.27
N ALA A 13 -2.35 -8.45 1.36
CA ALA A 13 -2.09 -7.99 2.73
C ALA A 13 -1.53 -9.09 3.64
N HIS A 14 -1.74 -10.37 3.33
CA HIS A 14 -1.20 -11.50 4.09
C HIS A 14 0.09 -12.07 3.48
N VAL A 15 0.97 -12.53 4.37
CA VAL A 15 2.24 -13.17 3.98
C VAL A 15 1.94 -14.63 3.63
N THR A 16 2.26 -15.03 2.39
CA THR A 16 1.98 -16.38 1.86
C THR A 16 3.22 -17.25 1.74
N PHE A 17 4.37 -16.79 2.25
CA PHE A 17 5.65 -17.49 2.18
C PHE A 17 6.46 -17.26 3.46
N THR A 18 7.39 -18.17 3.76
CA THR A 18 8.31 -18.01 4.89
C THR A 18 9.58 -17.29 4.43
N PRO A 19 9.87 -16.07 4.94
CA PRO A 19 11.09 -15.35 4.59
C PRO A 19 12.33 -16.05 5.15
N LYS A 20 13.48 -15.93 4.46
CA LYS A 20 14.74 -16.59 4.84
C LYS A 20 15.43 -15.96 6.06
N ASN A 21 15.33 -14.64 6.19
CA ASN A 21 16.08 -13.84 7.18
C ASN A 21 15.19 -13.23 8.27
N PHE A 22 13.88 -13.49 8.23
CA PHE A 22 12.90 -12.93 9.16
C PHE A 22 11.94 -14.04 9.57
N THR A 23 11.30 -13.86 10.71
CA THR A 23 10.07 -14.57 11.00
C THR A 23 8.92 -13.97 10.19
N VAL A 24 7.84 -14.73 10.02
CA VAL A 24 6.62 -14.24 9.36
C VAL A 24 6.06 -13.01 10.09
N ASP A 25 6.12 -12.99 11.41
CA ASP A 25 5.64 -11.89 12.26
C ASP A 25 6.51 -10.64 12.18
N GLU A 26 7.82 -10.79 12.07
CA GLU A 26 8.74 -9.67 11.84
C GLU A 26 8.50 -9.03 10.47
N LEU A 27 8.36 -9.84 9.42
CA LEU A 27 8.05 -9.34 8.08
C LEU A 27 6.70 -8.61 8.07
N ARG A 28 5.69 -9.19 8.72
CA ARG A 28 4.38 -8.57 8.92
C ARG A 28 4.52 -7.21 9.61
N SER A 29 5.23 -7.14 10.73
CA SER A 29 5.36 -5.92 11.52
C SER A 29 6.12 -4.82 10.78
N ALA A 30 7.18 -5.18 10.06
CA ALA A 30 7.94 -4.25 9.23
C ALA A 30 7.12 -3.72 8.05
N TYR A 31 6.36 -4.60 7.38
CA TYR A 31 5.44 -4.22 6.30
C TYR A 31 4.36 -3.24 6.80
N ASP A 32 3.78 -3.54 7.95
CA ASP A 32 2.79 -2.71 8.62
C ASP A 32 3.32 -1.31 8.93
N TRP A 33 4.52 -1.22 9.52
CA TRP A 33 5.20 0.04 9.78
C TRP A 33 5.45 0.83 8.49
N LEU A 34 5.94 0.16 7.44
CA LEU A 34 6.21 0.77 6.14
C LEU A 34 4.93 1.33 5.51
N CYS A 35 3.84 0.58 5.55
CA CYS A 35 2.53 1.01 5.04
C CYS A 35 2.01 2.23 5.79
N ARG A 36 2.04 2.22 7.14
CA ARG A 36 1.61 3.37 7.95
C ARG A 36 2.43 4.61 7.64
N LYS A 37 3.74 4.47 7.49
CA LYS A 37 4.63 5.58 7.15
C LYS A 37 4.37 6.10 5.74
N THR A 38 4.29 5.21 4.76
CA THR A 38 4.18 5.55 3.33
C THR A 38 2.81 6.10 2.96
N TYR A 39 1.73 5.56 3.54
CA TYR A 39 0.35 5.98 3.32
C TYR A 39 -0.16 6.91 4.42
N SER A 40 0.75 7.53 5.19
CA SER A 40 0.38 8.62 6.10
C SER A 40 -0.15 9.82 5.30
N PRO A 41 -1.15 10.55 5.81
CA PRO A 41 -1.73 11.70 5.10
C PRO A 41 -0.69 12.72 4.65
N THR A 42 0.33 12.95 5.47
CA THR A 42 1.42 13.89 5.18
C THR A 42 2.30 13.43 4.02
N GLN A 43 2.63 12.15 3.93
CA GLN A 43 3.40 11.61 2.80
C GLN A 43 2.60 11.60 1.50
N ILE A 44 1.30 11.29 1.56
CA ILE A 44 0.39 11.36 0.41
C ILE A 44 0.32 12.81 -0.11
N ALA A 45 0.09 13.78 0.78
CA ALA A 45 0.06 15.21 0.41
C ALA A 45 1.39 15.67 -0.22
N ARG A 46 2.52 15.24 0.35
CA ARG A 46 3.85 15.56 -0.19
C ARG A 46 4.09 14.96 -1.58
N ARG A 47 3.61 13.74 -1.84
CA ARG A 47 3.64 13.13 -3.18
C ARG A 47 2.75 13.88 -4.17
N GLY A 48 1.54 14.26 -3.74
CA GLY A 48 0.62 15.08 -4.52
C GLY A 48 1.26 16.40 -4.94
N MET A 49 1.82 17.16 -3.99
CA MET A 49 2.47 18.45 -4.25
C MET A 49 3.64 18.32 -5.24
N ARG A 50 4.50 17.31 -5.08
CA ARG A 50 5.59 17.05 -6.04
C ARG A 50 5.10 16.71 -7.43
N SER A 51 4.00 15.97 -7.53
CA SER A 51 3.38 15.62 -8.82
C SER A 51 2.86 16.88 -9.52
N VAL A 52 2.18 17.76 -8.78
CA VAL A 52 1.70 19.06 -9.29
C VAL A 52 2.86 19.96 -9.73
N MET A 53 3.97 19.97 -8.99
CA MET A 53 5.16 20.74 -9.38
C MET A 53 5.86 20.21 -10.65
N ARG A 54 5.66 18.92 -11.00
CA ARG A 54 6.33 18.27 -12.13
C ARG A 54 5.52 18.29 -13.43
N TYR A 55 4.20 18.45 -13.36
CA TYR A 55 3.31 18.42 -14.51
C TYR A 55 2.55 19.74 -14.68
N PRO A 56 2.27 20.16 -15.93
CA PRO A 56 1.42 21.33 -16.16
C PRO A 56 0.06 21.15 -15.47
N LEU A 57 -0.45 22.23 -14.86
CA LEU A 57 -1.68 22.25 -14.06
C LEU A 57 -2.88 21.63 -14.78
N SER A 58 -2.90 21.69 -16.13
CA SER A 58 -3.93 21.08 -16.98
C SER A 58 -4.03 19.55 -16.87
N GLN A 59 -2.97 18.86 -16.43
CA GLN A 59 -2.96 17.41 -16.19
C GLN A 59 -2.92 17.02 -14.72
N ALA A 60 -2.82 18.00 -13.81
CA ALA A 60 -2.68 17.77 -12.38
C ALA A 60 -3.87 17.02 -11.79
N SER A 61 -5.10 17.33 -12.19
CA SER A 61 -6.32 16.68 -11.67
C SER A 61 -6.38 15.19 -12.00
N LYS A 62 -6.07 14.81 -13.24
CA LYS A 62 -6.02 13.40 -13.69
C LYS A 62 -4.95 12.60 -12.95
N LYS A 63 -3.78 13.21 -12.72
CA LYS A 63 -2.66 12.58 -12.00
C LYS A 63 -2.92 12.50 -10.49
N LEU A 64 -3.50 13.53 -9.90
CA LEU A 64 -3.91 13.52 -8.50
C LEU A 64 -4.98 12.44 -8.27
N PHE A 65 -6.00 12.32 -9.11
CA PHE A 65 -7.04 11.30 -8.96
C PHE A 65 -6.48 9.87 -9.03
N GLY A 66 -5.60 9.58 -10.00
CA GLY A 66 -4.95 8.27 -10.11
C GLY A 66 -4.04 7.94 -8.92
N SER A 67 -3.18 8.89 -8.51
CA SER A 67 -2.25 8.65 -7.39
C SER A 67 -2.97 8.60 -6.04
N PHE A 68 -3.97 9.46 -5.80
CA PHE A 68 -4.74 9.46 -4.55
C PHE A 68 -5.66 8.26 -4.42
N SER A 69 -6.37 7.84 -5.48
CA SER A 69 -7.23 6.66 -5.43
C SER A 69 -6.42 5.38 -5.14
N THR A 70 -5.22 5.28 -5.71
CA THR A 70 -4.29 4.18 -5.45
C THR A 70 -3.79 4.22 -4.01
N ASP A 71 -3.28 5.37 -3.53
CA ASP A 71 -2.78 5.52 -2.16
C ASP A 71 -3.87 5.27 -1.10
N TYR A 72 -5.11 5.71 -1.37
CA TYR A 72 -6.26 5.47 -0.50
C TYR A 72 -6.73 4.01 -0.55
N GLY A 73 -6.75 3.40 -1.73
CA GLY A 73 -7.03 1.99 -1.92
C GLY A 73 -6.09 1.13 -1.07
N TYR A 74 -4.78 1.32 -1.19
CA TYR A 74 -3.78 0.61 -0.38
C TYR A 74 -3.96 0.82 1.12
N ARG A 75 -4.31 2.04 1.55
CA ARG A 75 -4.63 2.32 2.95
C ARG A 75 -5.84 1.50 3.43
N ARG A 76 -6.88 1.35 2.60
CA ARG A 76 -8.07 0.56 2.93
C ARG A 76 -7.78 -0.95 2.93
N THR A 77 -7.03 -1.46 1.96
CA THR A 77 -6.64 -2.88 1.91
C THR A 77 -5.76 -3.26 3.10
N TYR A 78 -4.86 -2.36 3.50
CA TYR A 78 -4.08 -2.52 4.72
C TYR A 78 -4.96 -2.52 5.99
N ALA A 79 -5.93 -1.61 6.07
CA ALA A 79 -6.85 -1.54 7.21
C ALA A 79 -7.73 -2.79 7.34
N TYR A 80 -8.15 -3.39 6.23
CA TYR A 80 -8.99 -4.60 6.20
C TYR A 80 -8.36 -5.78 6.95
N ARG A 81 -7.03 -5.87 6.99
CA ARG A 81 -6.29 -6.90 7.73
C ARG A 81 -6.48 -6.85 9.25
N ASN A 82 -6.87 -5.70 9.81
CA ASN A 82 -7.05 -5.51 11.26
C ASN A 82 -8.53 -5.53 11.68
N VAL A 83 -9.46 -5.81 10.77
CA VAL A 83 -10.92 -5.80 11.01
C VAL A 83 -11.46 -7.21 11.29
N LEU A 84 -10.61 -8.25 11.22
CA LEU A 84 -10.94 -9.63 11.60
C LEU A 84 -10.27 -10.01 12.93
#